data_AF-A0A504LG26-F1
#
_entry.id   AF-A0A504LG26-F1
#
_cell.length_a   1.000
_cell.length_b   1.000
_cell.length_c   1.000
_cell.angle_alpha   90.00
_cell.angle_beta   90.00
_cell.angle_gamma   90.00
#
_symmetry.space_group_name_H-M   'P 1'
#
loop_
_entity.id
_entity.type
_entity.pdbx_description
1 polymer ?
#
loop_
_entity_poly.entity_id
_entity_poly.type
_entity_poly.pdbx_seq_one_letter_code
_entity_poly.pdbx_strand_id
1 'polypeptide(L)'
;MATSGASHLSIRFYTRLGVGVVSLLAGGVGGWASVTEIAGAVIAPGTLVVDSHVKDVQHSTGGIVAEIDARDGDHVKAGDLLVRLDRTVPAANLGVVSKALDQLAARKARLDSERRGSDAIIFPNELLDRIADPDVAEAVAGEKQHFETRRTSRAGQKSQLGERIAQLEKEIAGDTAQAEAKSKEIELVQKELASVRTLWAKKLISIDRLTQTEREATRLDGERGQLIAAQAQAQGRIAEIKLQIIQIDLDLSTEVNKDLRDVDGRMGELLERKVAAEDQLKRVDIRAPQDGVVQQSIAYTIGGVVKPGETIMQVVPDNDSLAVEAKIAPSDIDQLWVGQPASLRFSAFNQRTTPQIDGVVERTSPDITTDQRTGVSYYTVRITTTAAEVARLGEVKLVPGMPVESFIRTEDRSVMSYLVKPLQDQISRAFRQ
;
A
#
# COMPACT_ATOMS: atom_id res chain seq x y z
N MET A 1 -70.65 -6.17 -97.81
CA MET A 1 -70.72 -5.05 -96.83
C MET A 1 -69.54 -5.18 -95.90
N ALA A 2 -68.56 -4.30 -96.07
CA ALA A 2 -67.33 -4.23 -95.28
C ALA A 2 -67.47 -3.09 -94.26
N THR A 3 -67.14 -3.35 -92.99
CA THR A 3 -66.47 -2.44 -92.01
C THR A 3 -66.72 -2.95 -90.58
N SER A 4 -65.81 -3.77 -90.03
CA SER A 4 -65.72 -4.03 -88.57
C SER A 4 -64.27 -4.26 -88.10
N GLY A 5 -63.31 -3.59 -88.74
CA GLY A 5 -61.87 -3.73 -88.46
C GLY A 5 -61.23 -2.58 -87.67
N ALA A 6 -61.97 -1.52 -87.30
CA ALA A 6 -61.39 -0.28 -86.78
C ALA A 6 -61.44 -0.11 -85.24
N SER A 7 -62.13 -0.96 -84.49
CA SER A 7 -62.34 -0.81 -83.03
C SER A 7 -61.28 -1.48 -82.15
N HIS A 8 -60.51 -2.45 -82.66
CA HIS A 8 -59.52 -3.18 -81.85
C HIS A 8 -58.15 -2.48 -81.72
N LEU A 9 -57.85 -1.53 -82.62
CA LEU A 9 -56.59 -0.77 -82.59
C LEU A 9 -56.61 0.38 -81.58
N SER A 10 -57.76 1.04 -81.40
CA SER A 10 -57.90 2.17 -80.46
C SER A 10 -57.85 1.71 -79.00
N ILE A 11 -58.52 0.60 -78.65
CA ILE A 11 -58.51 0.06 -77.27
C ILE A 11 -57.08 -0.32 -76.85
N ARG A 12 -56.33 -1.02 -77.71
CA ARG A 12 -54.94 -1.39 -77.42
C ARG A 12 -54.00 -0.19 -77.26
N PHE A 13 -54.28 0.92 -77.94
CA PHE A 13 -53.53 2.16 -77.79
C PHE A 13 -53.81 2.83 -76.44
N TYR A 14 -55.07 2.99 -76.05
CA TYR A 14 -55.43 3.58 -74.75
C TYR A 14 -55.04 2.69 -73.56
N THR A 15 -55.10 1.36 -73.69
CA THR A 15 -54.59 0.46 -72.63
C THR A 15 -53.07 0.55 -72.49
N ARG A 16 -52.30 0.64 -73.60
CA ARG A 16 -50.85 0.84 -73.54
C ARG A 16 -50.47 2.22 -72.99
N LEU A 17 -51.24 3.25 -73.32
CA LEU A 17 -51.08 4.59 -72.77
C LEU A 17 -51.39 4.61 -71.27
N GLY A 18 -52.48 3.98 -70.85
CA GLY A 18 -52.86 3.84 -69.44
C GLY A 18 -51.83 3.06 -68.62
N VAL A 19 -51.35 1.92 -69.13
CA VAL A 19 -50.27 1.15 -68.50
C VAL A 19 -48.99 1.98 -68.44
N GLY A 20 -48.63 2.70 -69.51
CA GLY A 20 -47.47 3.59 -69.52
C GLY A 20 -47.55 4.71 -68.46
N VAL A 21 -48.71 5.35 -68.31
CA VAL A 21 -48.93 6.39 -67.29
C VAL A 21 -48.88 5.81 -65.87
N VAL A 22 -49.49 4.66 -65.63
CA VAL A 22 -49.45 3.99 -64.32
C VAL A 22 -48.03 3.54 -63.98
N SER A 23 -47.28 2.97 -64.93
CA SER A 23 -45.88 2.60 -64.72
C SER A 23 -44.98 3.81 -64.50
N LEU A 24 -45.23 4.93 -65.18
CA LEU A 24 -44.48 6.17 -64.97
C LEU A 24 -44.81 6.83 -63.63
N LEU A 25 -46.05 6.75 -63.17
CA LEU A 25 -46.47 7.27 -61.86
C LEU A 25 -45.96 6.37 -60.72
N ALA A 26 -46.08 5.04 -60.87
CA ALA A 26 -45.54 4.10 -59.89
C ALA A 26 -44.00 4.12 -59.86
N GLY A 27 -43.34 4.26 -61.00
CA GLY A 27 -41.89 4.41 -61.09
C GLY A 27 -41.41 5.78 -60.60
N GLY A 28 -42.16 6.85 -60.87
CA GLY A 28 -41.86 8.20 -60.40
C GLY A 28 -42.06 8.36 -58.90
N VAL A 29 -43.21 7.94 -58.36
CA VAL A 29 -43.51 7.99 -56.92
C VAL A 29 -42.68 6.96 -56.15
N GLY A 30 -42.50 5.74 -56.68
CA GLY A 30 -41.67 4.71 -56.06
C GLY A 30 -40.19 5.07 -56.06
N GLY A 31 -39.69 5.62 -57.18
CA GLY A 31 -38.33 6.15 -57.29
C GLY A 31 -38.11 7.32 -56.34
N TRP A 32 -39.02 8.30 -56.32
CA TRP A 32 -38.97 9.42 -55.39
C TRP A 32 -39.02 8.96 -53.92
N ALA A 33 -39.99 8.12 -53.56
CA ALA A 33 -40.16 7.60 -52.20
C ALA A 33 -38.98 6.75 -51.70
N SER A 34 -38.20 6.17 -52.62
CA SER A 34 -36.97 5.43 -52.29
C SER A 34 -35.77 6.36 -52.00
N VAL A 35 -35.74 7.56 -52.58
CA VAL A 35 -34.62 8.52 -52.48
C VAL A 35 -34.87 9.60 -51.44
N THR A 36 -36.12 9.98 -51.19
CA THR A 36 -36.43 10.93 -50.09
C THR A 36 -36.35 10.26 -48.74
N GLU A 37 -35.35 10.67 -47.98
CA GLU A 37 -35.16 10.37 -46.56
C GLU A 37 -35.90 11.40 -45.70
N ILE A 38 -36.59 10.91 -44.67
CA ILE A 38 -37.24 11.73 -43.64
C ILE A 38 -36.51 11.50 -42.32
N ALA A 39 -36.06 12.59 -41.72
CA ALA A 39 -35.47 12.56 -40.39
C ALA A 39 -36.53 12.22 -39.33
N GLY A 40 -36.31 11.11 -38.63
CA GLY A 40 -37.11 10.73 -37.48
C GLY A 40 -36.61 11.38 -36.19
N ALA A 41 -37.50 11.55 -35.22
CA ALA A 41 -37.11 11.94 -33.86
C ALA A 41 -37.97 11.21 -32.83
N VAL A 42 -37.32 10.67 -31.80
CA VAL A 42 -37.99 10.17 -30.59
C VAL A 42 -38.15 11.34 -29.64
N ILE A 43 -39.41 11.62 -29.27
CA ILE A 43 -39.76 12.71 -28.36
C ILE A 43 -39.97 12.11 -26.98
N ALA A 44 -39.15 12.52 -26.02
CA ALA A 44 -39.29 12.06 -24.66
C ALA A 44 -39.31 13.23 -23.66
N PRO A 45 -40.27 13.23 -22.72
CA PRO A 45 -40.22 14.13 -21.59
C PRO A 45 -39.04 13.74 -20.69
N GLY A 46 -38.32 14.74 -20.22
CA GLY A 46 -37.19 14.60 -19.33
C GLY A 46 -37.15 15.69 -18.28
N THR A 47 -36.23 15.52 -17.35
CA THR A 47 -35.96 16.48 -16.27
C THR A 47 -34.48 16.79 -16.23
N LEU A 48 -34.16 18.06 -15.98
CA LEU A 48 -32.79 18.47 -15.76
C LEU A 48 -32.32 17.96 -14.40
N VAL A 49 -31.23 17.20 -14.38
CA VAL A 49 -30.60 16.68 -13.16
C VAL A 49 -29.17 17.20 -13.08
N VAL A 50 -28.67 17.29 -11.86
CA VAL A 50 -27.23 17.52 -11.64
C VAL A 50 -26.50 16.24 -12.02
N ASP A 51 -25.49 16.36 -12.85
CA ASP A 51 -24.62 15.23 -13.21
C ASP A 51 -23.70 14.84 -12.04
N SER A 52 -23.45 15.81 -11.16
CA SER A 52 -22.63 15.58 -9.97
C SER A 52 -23.38 14.72 -8.96
N HIS A 53 -22.62 13.85 -8.30
CA HIS A 53 -23.14 13.05 -7.20
C HIS A 53 -22.69 13.71 -5.90
N VAL A 54 -23.65 13.96 -5.01
CA VAL A 54 -23.39 14.36 -3.64
C VAL A 54 -22.42 13.38 -3.00
N LYS A 55 -21.35 13.88 -2.38
CA LYS A 55 -20.35 13.04 -1.72
C LYS A 55 -20.62 13.01 -0.23
N ASP A 56 -20.93 11.83 0.28
CA ASP A 56 -21.02 11.57 1.71
C ASP A 56 -19.62 11.60 2.33
N VAL A 57 -19.45 12.42 3.35
CA VAL A 57 -18.23 12.47 4.17
C VAL A 57 -18.46 11.60 5.40
N GLN A 58 -17.74 10.48 5.47
CA GLN A 58 -17.84 9.49 6.54
C GLN A 58 -16.48 9.24 7.19
N HIS A 59 -16.48 8.78 8.44
CA HIS A 59 -15.26 8.36 9.14
C HIS A 59 -15.32 6.87 9.50
N SER A 60 -14.35 6.09 9.01
CA SER A 60 -14.35 4.63 9.13
C SER A 60 -14.40 4.11 10.57
N THR A 61 -13.74 4.81 11.50
CA THR A 61 -13.55 4.35 12.88
C THR A 61 -14.44 5.07 13.89
N GLY A 62 -15.07 6.18 13.48
CA GLY A 62 -15.74 7.09 14.41
C GLY A 62 -14.79 7.78 15.39
N GLY A 63 -15.35 8.50 16.37
CA GLY A 63 -14.60 9.22 17.40
C GLY A 63 -15.43 10.31 18.07
N ILE A 64 -14.81 11.02 19.02
CA ILE A 64 -15.42 12.18 19.70
C ILE A 64 -15.09 13.43 18.89
N VAL A 65 -16.07 14.27 18.60
CA VAL A 65 -15.86 15.55 17.88
C VAL A 65 -15.17 16.54 18.81
N ALA A 66 -13.99 17.03 18.42
CA ALA A 66 -13.24 18.03 19.18
C ALA A 66 -13.48 19.45 18.65
N GLU A 67 -13.45 19.62 17.33
CA GLU A 67 -13.67 20.92 16.66
C GLU A 67 -14.53 20.72 15.41
N ILE A 68 -15.34 21.73 15.08
CA ILE A 68 -16.21 21.77 13.90
C ILE A 68 -15.89 23.08 13.17
N ASP A 69 -15.30 22.96 11.98
CA ASP A 69 -14.82 24.09 11.19
C ASP A 69 -15.81 24.49 10.08
N ALA A 70 -16.65 23.57 9.61
CA ALA A 70 -17.67 23.83 8.60
C ALA A 70 -19.08 23.48 9.09
N ARG A 71 -20.06 24.31 8.73
CA ARG A 71 -21.49 24.17 9.07
C ARG A 71 -22.33 24.06 7.80
N ASP A 72 -23.57 23.64 7.98
CA ASP A 72 -24.54 23.59 6.88
C ASP A 72 -24.71 24.96 6.21
N GLY A 73 -24.53 24.99 4.89
CA GLY A 73 -24.57 26.19 4.07
C GLY A 73 -23.21 26.85 3.83
N ASP A 74 -22.14 26.40 4.50
CA ASP A 74 -20.79 26.92 4.25
C ASP A 74 -20.22 26.34 2.94
N HIS A 75 -19.53 27.19 2.19
CA HIS A 75 -18.81 26.80 0.98
C HIS A 75 -17.39 26.36 1.35
N VAL A 76 -17.00 25.17 0.90
CA VAL A 76 -15.71 24.54 1.18
C VAL A 76 -14.99 24.19 -0.11
N LYS A 77 -13.67 24.13 -0.04
CA LYS A 77 -12.82 23.63 -1.12
C LYS A 77 -12.31 22.24 -0.79
N ALA A 78 -11.93 21.48 -1.81
CA ALA A 78 -11.31 20.18 -1.68
C ALA A 78 -10.07 20.28 -0.77
N GLY A 79 -10.06 19.47 0.29
CA GLY A 79 -9.00 19.46 1.30
C GLY A 79 -9.23 20.38 2.51
N ASP A 80 -10.25 21.25 2.50
CA ASP A 80 -10.59 22.08 3.65
C ASP A 80 -11.00 21.19 4.83
N LEU A 81 -10.60 21.60 6.04
CA LEU A 81 -10.95 20.89 7.27
C LEU A 81 -12.42 21.13 7.58
N LEU A 82 -13.17 20.05 7.77
CA LEU A 82 -14.60 20.09 8.07
C LEU A 82 -14.84 19.88 9.56
N VAL A 83 -14.27 18.80 10.09
CA VAL A 83 -14.42 18.37 11.48
C VAL A 83 -13.11 17.75 11.92
N ARG A 84 -12.70 18.04 13.15
CA ARG A 84 -11.58 17.37 13.81
C ARG A 84 -12.09 16.53 14.98
N LEU A 85 -11.73 15.26 14.99
CA LEU A 85 -12.00 14.37 16.13
C LEU A 85 -10.95 14.56 17.25
N ASP A 86 -11.18 13.95 18.40
CA ASP A 86 -10.22 13.96 19.51
C ASP A 86 -8.94 13.22 19.13
N ARG A 87 -7.82 13.96 19.15
CA ARG A 87 -6.48 13.46 18.80
C ARG A 87 -5.78 12.71 19.94
N THR A 88 -6.28 12.79 21.17
CA THR A 88 -5.58 12.33 22.38
C THR A 88 -5.23 10.86 22.30
N VAL A 89 -6.20 9.99 21.96
CA VAL A 89 -5.97 8.54 21.89
C VAL A 89 -5.08 8.16 20.70
N PRO A 90 -5.33 8.59 19.45
CA PRO A 90 -4.44 8.29 18.32
C PRO A 90 -3.02 8.85 18.51
N ALA A 91 -2.87 10.05 19.07
CA ALA A 91 -1.57 10.65 19.33
C ALA A 91 -0.80 9.91 20.43
N ALA A 92 -1.48 9.49 21.51
CA ALA A 92 -0.86 8.68 22.55
C ALA A 92 -0.39 7.33 22.00
N ASN A 93 -1.20 6.67 21.16
CA ASN A 93 -0.82 5.40 20.51
C ASN A 93 0.43 5.58 19.62
N LEU A 94 0.47 6.62 18.80
CA LEU A 94 1.66 6.94 17.99
C LEU A 94 2.87 7.25 18.87
N GLY A 95 2.68 7.97 19.98
CA GLY A 95 3.71 8.28 20.95
C GLY A 95 4.33 7.04 21.57
N VAL A 96 3.51 6.06 21.98
CA VAL A 96 3.97 4.77 22.54
C VAL A 96 4.82 4.01 21.52
N VAL A 97 4.35 3.91 20.27
CA VAL A 97 5.09 3.21 19.21
C VAL A 97 6.40 3.92 18.87
N SER A 98 6.37 5.25 18.78
CA SER A 98 7.57 6.06 18.48
C SER A 98 8.61 5.96 19.59
N LYS A 99 8.20 6.04 20.85
CA LYS A 99 9.08 5.86 22.01
C LYS A 99 9.71 4.47 22.05
N ALA A 100 8.93 3.42 21.76
CA ALA A 100 9.44 2.06 21.68
C ALA A 100 10.46 1.90 20.54
N LEU A 101 10.23 2.53 19.38
CA LEU A 101 11.19 2.56 18.28
C LEU A 101 12.49 3.29 18.65
N ASP A 102 12.40 4.42 19.33
CA ASP A 102 13.58 5.19 19.78
C ASP A 102 14.44 4.36 20.74
N GLN A 103 13.81 3.65 21.69
CA GLN A 103 14.49 2.74 22.60
C GLN A 103 15.18 1.59 21.86
N LEU A 104 14.51 0.96 20.89
CA LEU A 104 15.11 -0.11 20.09
C LEU A 104 16.22 0.41 19.17
N ALA A 105 16.10 1.62 18.64
CA ALA A 105 17.13 2.23 17.81
C ALA A 105 18.40 2.51 18.62
N ALA A 106 18.28 3.03 19.84
CA ALA A 106 19.41 3.22 20.75
C ALA A 106 20.07 1.87 21.11
N ARG A 107 19.27 0.84 21.40
CA ARG A 107 19.77 -0.52 21.67
C ARG A 107 20.46 -1.13 20.47
N LYS A 108 19.89 -0.98 19.27
CA LYS A 108 20.48 -1.45 18.02
C LYS A 108 21.84 -0.81 17.78
N ALA A 109 21.96 0.50 18.00
CA ALA A 109 23.22 1.23 17.88
C ALA A 109 24.30 0.65 18.81
N ARG A 110 23.95 0.36 20.07
CA ARG A 110 24.85 -0.33 21.01
C ARG A 110 25.28 -1.69 20.47
N LEU A 111 24.33 -2.56 20.12
CA LEU A 111 24.59 -3.92 19.64
C LEU A 111 25.46 -3.92 18.38
N ASP A 112 25.21 -3.01 17.45
CA ASP A 112 26.02 -2.86 16.24
C ASP A 112 27.46 -2.43 16.54
N SER A 113 27.64 -1.58 17.55
CA SER A 113 28.96 -1.13 18.00
C SER A 113 29.70 -2.27 18.73
N GLU A 114 29.00 -3.06 19.55
CA GLU A 114 29.54 -4.26 20.20
C GLU A 114 29.94 -5.33 19.19
N ARG A 115 29.10 -5.59 18.17
CA ARG A 115 29.38 -6.53 17.08
C ARG A 115 30.65 -6.17 16.31
N ARG A 116 30.88 -4.87 16.08
CA ARG A 116 32.08 -4.36 15.39
C ARG A 116 33.30 -4.23 16.30
N GLY A 117 33.16 -4.44 17.60
CA GLY A 117 34.23 -4.21 18.57
C GLY A 117 34.67 -2.75 18.67
N SER A 118 33.77 -1.80 18.44
CA SER A 118 34.07 -0.37 18.53
C SER A 118 34.31 0.08 19.98
N ASP A 119 35.07 1.16 20.18
CA ASP A 119 35.34 1.71 21.52
C ASP A 119 34.22 2.61 22.05
N ALA A 120 33.34 3.08 21.17
CA ALA A 120 32.21 3.94 21.49
C ALA A 120 30.99 3.56 20.65
N ILE A 121 29.80 3.91 21.15
CA ILE A 121 28.55 3.72 20.42
C ILE A 121 28.40 4.80 19.35
N ILE A 122 28.05 4.39 18.13
CA ILE A 122 27.69 5.29 17.03
C ILE A 122 26.16 5.31 16.91
N PHE A 123 25.53 6.38 17.39
CA PHE A 123 24.08 6.56 17.29
C PHE A 123 23.68 7.14 15.93
N PRO A 124 22.51 6.75 15.37
CA PRO A 124 21.96 7.36 14.16
C PRO A 124 21.61 8.85 14.35
N ASN A 125 21.78 9.66 13.30
CA ASN A 125 21.48 11.10 13.33
C ASN A 125 20.02 11.39 13.70
N GLU A 126 19.08 10.58 13.21
CA GLU A 126 17.63 10.69 13.51
C GLU A 126 17.33 10.71 15.02
N LEU A 127 18.15 10.01 15.80
CA LEU A 127 18.02 9.94 17.25
C LEU A 127 18.75 11.11 17.94
N LEU A 128 19.91 11.51 17.42
CA LEU A 128 20.70 12.63 17.93
C LEU A 128 20.00 13.98 17.71
N ASP A 129 19.31 14.15 16.59
CA ASP A 129 18.53 15.36 16.30
C ASP A 129 17.40 15.58 17.31
N ARG A 130 16.93 14.48 17.93
CA ARG A 130 15.87 14.47 18.95
C ARG A 130 16.39 14.30 20.37
N ILE A 131 17.69 14.44 20.61
CA ILE A 131 18.30 14.24 21.94
C ILE A 131 17.79 15.22 23.01
N ALA A 132 17.18 16.34 22.60
CA ALA A 132 16.55 17.28 23.51
C ALA A 132 15.26 16.73 24.16
N ASP A 133 14.67 15.67 23.59
CA ASP A 133 13.55 14.94 24.19
C ASP A 133 14.06 14.12 25.39
N PRO A 134 13.52 14.31 26.61
CA PRO A 134 13.94 13.58 27.81
C PRO A 134 13.90 12.06 27.66
N ASP A 135 12.90 11.54 26.96
CA ASP A 135 12.73 10.09 26.78
C ASP A 135 13.83 9.50 25.90
N VAL A 136 14.25 10.24 24.87
CA VAL A 136 15.34 9.85 23.98
C VAL A 136 16.68 9.98 24.70
N ALA A 137 16.89 11.07 25.43
CA ALA A 137 18.09 11.30 26.23
C ALA A 137 18.31 10.18 27.26
N GLU A 138 17.25 9.76 27.96
CA GLU A 138 17.30 8.66 28.92
C GLU A 138 17.67 7.33 28.23
N ALA A 139 17.05 7.01 27.09
CA ALA A 139 17.35 5.79 26.34
C ALA A 139 18.82 5.75 25.87
N VAL A 140 19.35 6.86 25.34
CA VAL A 140 20.75 6.98 24.93
C VAL A 140 21.71 6.84 26.10
N ALA A 141 21.43 7.54 27.20
CA ALA A 141 22.28 7.50 28.39
C ALA A 141 22.30 6.09 29.00
N GLY A 142 21.15 5.43 29.06
CA GLY A 142 21.03 4.05 29.54
C GLY A 142 21.85 3.07 28.70
N GLU A 143 21.73 3.12 27.38
CA GLU A 143 22.50 2.22 26.49
C GLU A 143 24.01 2.52 26.52
N LYS A 144 24.41 3.79 26.69
CA LYS A 144 25.82 4.17 26.90
C LYS A 144 26.39 3.59 28.19
N GLN A 145 25.66 3.71 29.30
CA GLN A 145 26.08 3.15 30.59
C GLN A 145 26.17 1.62 30.53
N HIS A 146 25.21 0.99 29.86
CA HIS A 146 25.19 -0.47 29.68
C HIS A 146 26.38 -0.97 28.86
N PHE A 147 26.70 -0.27 27.76
CA PHE A 147 27.87 -0.57 26.93
C PHE A 147 29.19 -0.50 27.71
N GLU A 148 29.43 0.59 28.44
CA GLU A 148 30.65 0.75 29.24
C GLU A 148 30.74 -0.31 30.35
N THR A 149 29.63 -0.63 31.00
CA THR A 149 29.59 -1.68 32.03
C THR A 149 29.96 -3.05 31.45
N ARG A 150 29.40 -3.41 30.28
CA ARG A 150 29.74 -4.67 29.59
C ARG A 150 31.19 -4.71 29.13
N ARG A 151 31.67 -3.61 28.54
CA ARG A 151 33.06 -3.47 28.06
C ARG A 151 34.07 -3.61 29.20
N THR A 152 33.86 -2.89 30.29
CA THR A 152 34.75 -2.93 31.48
C THR A 152 34.70 -4.30 32.18
N SER A 153 33.52 -4.90 32.32
CA SER A 153 33.38 -6.26 32.89
C SER A 153 34.16 -7.30 32.07
N ARG A 154 34.00 -7.29 30.74
CA ARG A 154 34.72 -8.20 29.83
C ARG A 154 36.24 -7.98 29.91
N ALA A 155 36.67 -6.71 29.88
CA ALA A 155 38.09 -6.38 30.01
C ALA A 155 38.66 -6.88 31.35
N GLY A 156 37.92 -6.72 32.45
CA GLY A 156 38.29 -7.22 33.77
C GLY A 156 38.43 -8.75 33.81
N GLN A 157 37.46 -9.48 33.26
CA GLN A 157 37.52 -10.95 33.18
C GLN A 157 38.75 -11.43 32.40
N LYS A 158 39.01 -10.83 31.22
CA LYS A 158 40.20 -11.16 30.43
C LYS A 158 41.49 -10.82 31.13
N SER A 159 41.55 -9.67 31.82
CA SER A 159 42.72 -9.26 32.58
C SER A 159 43.01 -10.24 33.71
N GLN A 160 41.99 -10.73 34.43
CA GLN A 160 42.15 -11.72 35.49
C GLN A 160 42.71 -13.04 34.96
N LEU A 161 42.20 -13.51 33.81
CA LEU A 161 42.73 -14.71 33.16
C LEU A 161 44.16 -14.51 32.63
N GLY A 162 44.45 -13.32 32.11
CA GLY A 162 45.79 -12.91 31.69
C GLY A 162 46.81 -12.95 32.82
N GLU A 163 46.45 -12.48 34.02
CA GLU A 163 47.33 -12.57 35.20
C GLU A 163 47.57 -14.01 35.65
N ARG A 164 46.57 -14.89 35.54
CA ARG A 164 46.76 -16.33 35.81
C ARG A 164 47.72 -16.97 34.81
N ILE A 165 47.66 -16.59 33.53
CA ILE A 165 48.64 -17.03 32.52
C ILE A 165 50.03 -16.55 32.92
N ALA A 166 50.19 -15.26 33.23
CA ALA A 166 51.49 -14.70 33.62
C ALA A 166 52.07 -15.37 34.88
N GLN A 167 51.24 -15.78 35.84
CA GLN A 167 51.65 -16.55 37.00
C GLN A 167 52.16 -17.95 36.62
N LEU A 168 51.43 -18.67 35.77
CA LEU A 168 51.84 -20.00 35.28
C LEU A 168 53.11 -19.93 34.44
N GLU A 169 53.31 -18.87 33.66
CA GLU A 169 54.55 -18.65 32.90
C GLU A 169 55.76 -18.45 33.82
N LYS A 170 55.59 -17.77 34.95
CA LYS A 170 56.64 -17.64 35.98
C LYS A 170 56.92 -18.98 36.68
N GLU A 171 55.90 -19.78 36.95
CA GLU A 171 56.05 -21.14 37.49
C GLU A 171 56.87 -22.02 36.53
N ILE A 172 56.51 -22.04 35.24
CA ILE A 172 57.25 -22.75 34.20
C ILE A 172 58.71 -22.29 34.13
N ALA A 173 58.96 -20.97 34.20
CA ALA A 173 60.32 -20.44 34.19
C ALA A 173 61.14 -20.93 35.40
N GLY A 174 60.53 -20.98 36.59
CA GLY A 174 61.14 -21.52 37.80
C GLY A 174 61.47 -23.01 37.66
N ASP A 175 60.51 -23.82 37.22
CA ASP A 175 60.71 -25.25 37.00
C ASP A 175 61.74 -25.52 35.91
N THR A 176 61.82 -24.67 34.89
CA THR A 176 62.82 -24.77 33.81
C THR A 176 64.23 -24.58 34.37
N ALA A 177 64.43 -23.57 35.21
CA ALA A 177 65.71 -23.34 35.87
C ALA A 177 66.10 -24.51 36.79
N GLN A 178 65.14 -25.07 37.54
CA GLN A 178 65.38 -26.25 38.38
C GLN A 178 65.73 -27.50 37.56
N ALA A 179 65.02 -27.74 36.46
CA ALA A 179 65.29 -28.86 35.57
C ALA A 179 66.67 -28.75 34.90
N GLU A 180 67.09 -27.53 34.55
CA GLU A 180 68.44 -27.28 34.02
C GLU A 180 69.52 -27.52 35.08
N ALA A 181 69.30 -27.08 36.33
CA ALA A 181 70.21 -27.36 37.45
C ALA A 181 70.34 -28.87 37.70
N LYS A 182 69.22 -29.59 37.72
CA LYS A 182 69.21 -31.07 37.83
C LYS A 182 69.92 -31.73 36.66
N SER A 183 69.78 -31.20 35.44
CA SER A 183 70.51 -31.70 34.27
C SER A 183 72.04 -31.58 34.44
N LYS A 184 72.52 -30.48 35.04
CA LYS A 184 73.95 -30.30 35.36
C LYS A 184 74.41 -31.26 36.45
N GLU A 185 73.61 -31.47 37.51
CA GLU A 185 73.90 -32.49 38.55
C GLU A 185 74.00 -33.90 37.96
N ILE A 186 73.06 -34.28 37.10
CA ILE A 186 73.05 -35.58 36.40
C ILE A 186 74.34 -35.76 35.59
N GLU A 187 74.78 -34.74 34.85
CA GLU A 187 76.02 -34.82 34.07
C GLU A 187 77.25 -35.09 34.95
N LEU A 188 77.35 -34.43 36.11
CA LEU A 188 78.44 -34.63 37.06
C LEU A 188 78.41 -36.04 37.67
N VAL A 189 77.24 -36.50 38.11
CA VAL A 189 77.07 -37.84 38.70
C VAL A 189 77.32 -38.93 37.65
N GLN A 190 76.95 -38.72 36.39
CA GLN A 190 77.26 -39.67 35.30
C GLN A 190 78.77 -39.80 35.05
N LYS A 191 79.53 -38.69 35.13
CA LYS A 191 81.01 -38.72 35.04
C LYS A 191 81.62 -39.47 36.22
N GLU A 192 81.12 -39.26 37.44
CA GLU A 192 81.55 -40.02 38.62
C GLU A 192 81.22 -41.51 38.44
N LEU A 193 79.99 -41.83 38.01
CA LEU A 193 79.53 -43.19 37.81
C LEU A 193 80.39 -43.96 36.80
N ALA A 194 80.79 -43.33 35.69
CA ALA A 194 81.70 -43.93 34.70
C ALA A 194 83.07 -44.28 35.32
N SER A 195 83.59 -43.38 36.16
CA SER A 195 84.85 -43.60 36.88
C SER A 195 84.73 -44.72 37.91
N VAL A 196 83.66 -44.71 38.71
CA VAL A 196 83.33 -45.72 39.73
C VAL A 196 83.14 -47.10 39.08
N ARG A 197 82.44 -47.20 37.95
CA ARG A 197 82.30 -48.45 37.17
C ARG A 197 83.65 -49.00 36.73
N THR A 198 84.55 -48.14 36.25
CA THR A 198 85.90 -48.53 35.82
C THR A 198 86.74 -49.04 36.98
N LEU A 199 86.68 -48.37 38.14
CA LEU A 199 87.39 -48.78 39.36
C LEU A 199 86.85 -50.10 39.92
N TRP A 200 85.53 -50.30 39.87
CA TRP A 200 84.91 -51.55 40.30
C TRP A 200 85.29 -52.73 39.40
N ALA A 201 85.34 -52.53 38.08
CA ALA A 201 85.81 -53.55 37.14
C ALA A 201 87.26 -54.00 37.41
N LYS A 202 88.09 -53.07 37.93
CA LYS A 202 89.46 -53.34 38.41
C LYS A 202 89.52 -53.90 39.84
N LYS A 203 88.36 -54.13 40.49
CA LYS A 203 88.21 -54.58 41.89
C LYS A 203 88.82 -53.64 42.94
N LEU A 204 88.88 -52.34 42.64
CA LEU A 204 89.50 -51.33 43.52
C LEU A 204 88.51 -50.65 44.49
N ILE A 205 87.20 -50.92 44.36
CA ILE A 205 86.14 -50.34 45.20
C ILE A 205 85.04 -51.38 45.50
N SER A 206 84.22 -51.12 46.52
CA SER A 206 83.07 -51.98 46.87
C SER A 206 81.88 -51.81 45.91
N ILE A 207 81.06 -52.86 45.78
CA ILE A 207 79.80 -52.84 45.01
C ILE A 207 78.79 -51.83 45.59
N ASP A 208 78.83 -51.59 46.91
CA ASP A 208 77.96 -50.63 47.57
C ASP A 208 78.18 -49.20 47.05
N ARG A 209 79.43 -48.81 46.78
CA ARG A 209 79.75 -47.48 46.22
C ARG A 209 79.20 -47.32 44.80
N LEU A 210 79.31 -48.36 43.98
CA LEU A 210 78.75 -48.38 42.63
C LEU A 210 77.22 -48.24 42.67
N THR A 211 76.54 -49.10 43.41
CA THR A 211 75.07 -49.12 43.50
C THR A 211 74.50 -47.86 44.15
N GLN A 212 75.21 -47.25 45.10
CA GLN A 212 74.85 -45.95 45.66
C GLN A 212 74.87 -44.84 44.58
N THR A 213 75.93 -44.79 43.76
CA THR A 213 76.07 -43.79 42.69
C THR A 213 75.04 -44.02 41.56
N GLU A 214 74.73 -45.28 41.23
CA GLU A 214 73.68 -45.60 40.26
C GLU A 214 72.28 -45.20 40.74
N ARG A 215 71.95 -45.46 42.01
CA ARG A 215 70.69 -45.01 42.61
C ARG A 215 70.59 -43.49 42.63
N GLU A 216 71.69 -42.79 42.88
CA GLU A 216 71.73 -41.33 42.85
C GLU A 216 71.44 -40.77 41.45
N ALA A 217 72.10 -41.30 40.41
CA ALA A 217 71.84 -40.90 39.03
C ALA A 217 70.37 -41.13 38.63
N THR A 218 69.81 -42.28 39.02
CA THR A 218 68.42 -42.62 38.73
C THR A 218 67.44 -41.71 39.48
N ARG A 219 67.75 -41.38 40.74
CA ARG A 219 66.94 -40.45 41.55
C ARG A 219 66.89 -39.06 40.92
N LEU A 220 68.04 -38.51 40.51
CA LEU A 220 68.13 -37.20 39.88
C LEU A 220 67.39 -37.15 38.54
N ASP A 221 67.48 -38.21 37.72
CA ASP A 221 66.74 -38.28 36.45
C ASP A 221 65.21 -38.33 36.69
N GLY A 222 64.77 -39.07 37.72
CA GLY A 222 63.38 -39.07 38.17
C GLY A 222 62.89 -37.70 38.64
N GLU A 223 63.67 -36.99 39.46
CA GLU A 223 63.38 -35.62 39.92
C GLU A 223 63.27 -34.65 38.72
N ARG A 224 64.19 -34.73 37.76
CA ARG A 224 64.13 -33.93 36.52
C ARG A 224 62.89 -34.26 35.68
N GLY A 225 62.54 -35.55 35.56
CA GLY A 225 61.34 -35.99 34.86
C GLY A 225 60.05 -35.44 35.48
N GLN A 226 59.98 -35.36 36.81
CA GLN A 226 58.85 -34.75 37.52
C GLN A 226 58.71 -33.25 37.19
N LEU A 227 59.81 -32.50 37.14
CA LEU A 227 59.79 -31.08 36.76
C LEU A 227 59.33 -30.88 35.32
N ILE A 228 59.79 -31.71 34.38
CA ILE A 228 59.35 -31.66 32.98
C ILE A 228 57.84 -31.95 32.86
N ALA A 229 57.34 -32.92 33.62
CA ALA A 229 55.91 -33.23 33.65
C ALA A 229 55.08 -32.06 34.23
N ALA A 230 55.57 -31.40 35.28
CA ALA A 230 54.94 -30.22 35.87
C ALA A 230 54.87 -29.05 34.87
N GLN A 231 55.95 -28.77 34.14
CA GLN A 231 55.98 -27.77 33.06
C GLN A 231 54.92 -28.07 31.99
N ALA A 232 54.86 -29.32 31.51
CA ALA A 232 53.88 -29.72 30.50
C ALA A 232 52.43 -29.56 31.01
N GLN A 233 52.17 -29.88 32.28
CA GLN A 233 50.86 -29.68 32.90
C GLN A 233 50.51 -28.19 33.00
N ALA A 234 51.45 -27.34 33.40
CA ALA A 234 51.26 -25.88 33.45
C ALA A 234 50.99 -25.29 32.06
N GLN A 235 51.70 -25.75 31.02
CA GLN A 235 51.43 -25.36 29.63
C GLN A 235 50.03 -25.77 29.16
N GLY A 236 49.58 -26.97 29.54
CA GLY A 236 48.20 -27.42 29.29
C GLY A 236 47.16 -26.49 29.92
N ARG A 237 47.37 -26.09 31.18
CA ARG A 237 46.50 -25.10 31.88
C ARG A 237 46.50 -23.74 31.19
N ILE A 238 47.65 -23.26 30.70
CA ILE A 238 47.73 -22.01 29.93
C ILE A 238 46.89 -22.12 28.65
N ALA A 239 46.97 -23.23 27.93
CA ALA A 239 46.19 -23.44 26.70
C ALA A 239 44.67 -23.43 26.99
N GLU A 240 44.24 -24.06 28.08
CA GLU A 240 42.85 -24.04 28.53
C GLU A 240 42.37 -22.62 28.85
N ILE A 241 43.17 -21.84 29.61
CA ILE A 241 42.82 -20.45 29.94
C ILE A 241 42.77 -19.57 28.69
N LYS A 242 43.66 -19.78 27.71
CA LYS A 242 43.61 -19.07 26.42
C LYS A 242 42.32 -19.37 25.66
N LEU A 243 41.86 -20.62 25.66
CA LEU A 243 40.56 -20.99 25.09
C LEU A 243 39.39 -20.32 25.84
N GLN A 244 39.46 -20.22 27.17
CA GLN A 244 38.46 -19.48 27.97
C GLN A 244 38.40 -18.00 27.58
N ILE A 245 39.54 -17.35 27.33
CA ILE A 245 39.58 -15.95 26.86
C ILE A 245 38.89 -15.81 25.50
N ILE A 246 39.11 -16.75 24.58
CA ILE A 246 38.46 -16.78 23.26
C ILE A 246 36.95 -16.99 23.42
N GLN A 247 36.54 -17.88 24.32
CA GLN A 247 35.12 -18.18 24.58
C GLN A 247 34.36 -16.94 25.04
N ILE A 248 34.96 -16.10 25.88
CA ILE A 248 34.35 -14.83 26.35
C ILE A 248 33.94 -13.93 25.16
N ASP A 249 34.76 -13.85 24.10
CA ASP A 249 34.41 -13.06 22.90
C ASP A 249 33.36 -13.74 22.02
N LEU A 250 33.42 -15.07 21.91
CA LEU A 250 32.47 -15.83 21.13
C LEU A 250 31.06 -15.79 21.75
N ASP A 251 30.98 -15.89 23.08
CA ASP A 251 29.73 -15.79 23.84
C ASP A 251 29.09 -14.42 23.62
N LEU A 252 29.88 -13.34 23.70
CA LEU A 252 29.42 -11.99 23.39
C LEU A 252 28.89 -11.89 21.95
N SER A 253 29.65 -12.37 20.97
CA SER A 253 29.24 -12.29 19.56
C SER A 253 27.93 -13.06 19.34
N THR A 254 27.77 -14.21 20.00
CA THR A 254 26.56 -15.02 19.91
C THR A 254 25.36 -14.31 20.55
N GLU A 255 25.53 -13.75 21.74
CA GLU A 255 24.51 -12.96 22.45
C GLU A 255 24.10 -11.74 21.63
N VAL A 256 25.07 -10.95 21.16
CA VAL A 256 24.82 -9.74 20.36
C VAL A 256 24.09 -10.06 19.06
N ASN A 257 24.46 -11.12 18.37
CA ASN A 257 23.77 -11.51 17.13
C ASN A 257 22.34 -12.02 17.39
N LYS A 258 22.11 -12.68 18.52
CA LYS A 258 20.76 -13.10 18.93
C LYS A 258 19.90 -11.87 19.25
N ASP A 259 20.41 -10.98 20.09
CA ASP A 259 19.71 -9.76 20.48
C ASP A 259 19.45 -8.85 19.28
N LEU A 260 20.39 -8.75 18.35
CA LEU A 260 20.23 -7.92 17.14
C LEU A 260 19.09 -8.44 16.26
N ARG A 261 18.95 -9.78 16.10
CA ARG A 261 17.83 -10.38 15.36
C ARG A 261 16.49 -10.10 16.05
N ASP A 262 16.44 -10.21 17.38
CA ASP A 262 15.22 -9.93 18.15
C ASP A 262 14.83 -8.45 18.07
N VAL A 263 15.81 -7.54 18.14
CA VAL A 263 15.62 -6.10 17.99
C VAL A 263 15.16 -5.76 16.58
N ASP A 264 15.81 -6.28 15.53
CA ASP A 264 15.41 -6.05 14.14
C ASP A 264 13.99 -6.55 13.85
N GLY A 265 13.63 -7.73 14.36
CA GLY A 265 12.26 -8.26 14.23
C GLY A 265 11.21 -7.35 14.88
N ARG A 266 11.47 -6.90 16.11
CA ARG A 266 10.57 -5.98 16.83
C ARG A 266 10.50 -4.60 16.18
N MET A 267 11.62 -4.08 15.67
CA MET A 267 11.65 -2.82 14.92
C MET A 267 10.81 -2.93 13.65
N GLY A 268 10.90 -4.03 12.90
CA GLY A 268 10.06 -4.28 11.73
C GLY A 268 8.58 -4.25 12.07
N GLU A 269 8.16 -4.95 13.13
CA GLU A 269 6.77 -4.93 13.59
C GLU A 269 6.30 -3.53 14.02
N LEU A 270 7.13 -2.79 14.77
CA LEU A 270 6.78 -1.47 15.27
C LEU A 270 6.78 -0.41 14.17
N LEU A 271 7.62 -0.53 13.13
CA LEU A 271 7.58 0.37 11.97
C LEU A 271 6.24 0.26 11.24
N GLU A 272 5.75 -0.96 11.00
CA GLU A 272 4.42 -1.16 10.39
C GLU A 272 3.29 -0.62 11.29
N ARG A 273 3.38 -0.85 12.61
CA ARG A 273 2.44 -0.26 13.57
C ARG A 273 2.50 1.26 13.60
N LYS A 274 3.68 1.85 13.42
CA LYS A 274 3.86 3.31 13.35
C LYS A 274 3.13 3.87 12.15
N VAL A 275 3.28 3.26 10.97
CA VAL A 275 2.55 3.67 9.75
C VAL A 275 1.04 3.64 9.97
N ALA A 276 0.52 2.56 10.58
CA ALA A 276 -0.90 2.46 10.91
C ALA A 276 -1.37 3.52 11.93
N ALA A 277 -0.58 3.78 12.98
CA ALA A 277 -0.88 4.80 13.99
C ALA A 277 -0.82 6.23 13.42
N GLU A 278 0.12 6.51 12.51
CA GLU A 278 0.21 7.78 11.79
C GLU A 278 -1.00 7.99 10.86
N ASP A 279 -1.42 6.95 10.13
CA ASP A 279 -2.63 7.02 9.30
C ASP A 279 -3.87 7.28 10.16
N GLN A 280 -4.00 6.58 11.28
CA GLN A 280 -5.10 6.80 12.22
C GLN A 280 -5.10 8.23 12.79
N LEU A 281 -3.93 8.77 13.14
CA LEU A 281 -3.81 10.15 13.62
C LEU A 281 -4.12 11.18 12.53
N LYS A 282 -3.76 10.92 11.27
CA LYS A 282 -4.11 11.77 10.12
C LYS A 282 -5.61 11.79 9.86
N ARG A 283 -6.29 10.64 10.00
CA ARG A 283 -7.74 10.52 9.79
C ARG A 283 -8.61 11.24 10.83
N VAL A 284 -8.02 11.66 11.95
CA VAL A 284 -8.70 12.52 12.92
C VAL A 284 -9.15 13.85 12.30
N ASP A 285 -8.40 14.37 11.33
CA ASP A 285 -8.78 15.54 10.55
C ASP A 285 -9.62 15.10 9.34
N ILE A 286 -10.92 15.41 9.38
CA ILE A 286 -11.86 15.06 8.32
C ILE A 286 -11.95 16.23 7.35
N ARG A 287 -11.62 15.97 6.08
CA ARG A 287 -11.50 17.00 5.04
C ARG A 287 -12.52 16.83 3.91
N ALA A 288 -12.83 17.93 3.23
CA ALA A 288 -13.74 17.92 2.09
C ALA A 288 -13.15 17.15 0.90
N PRO A 289 -13.89 16.21 0.29
CA PRO A 289 -13.40 15.44 -0.86
C PRO A 289 -13.41 16.23 -2.17
N GLN A 290 -14.22 17.29 -2.24
CA GLN A 290 -14.42 18.13 -3.43
C GLN A 290 -14.84 19.54 -3.01
N ASP A 291 -14.78 20.48 -3.96
CA ASP A 291 -15.34 21.82 -3.80
C ASP A 291 -16.87 21.75 -3.77
N GLY A 292 -17.52 22.52 -2.90
CA GLY A 292 -18.97 22.51 -2.79
C GLY A 292 -19.53 23.21 -1.55
N VAL A 293 -20.84 23.09 -1.36
CA VAL A 293 -21.56 23.53 -0.16
C VAL A 293 -21.81 22.33 0.76
N VAL A 294 -21.57 22.52 2.06
CA VAL A 294 -21.86 21.53 3.08
C VAL A 294 -23.37 21.47 3.36
N GLN A 295 -23.93 20.26 3.39
CA GLN A 295 -25.33 20.01 3.68
C GLN A 295 -25.47 18.78 4.59
N GLN A 296 -26.56 18.71 5.36
CA GLN A 296 -26.91 17.56 6.21
C GLN A 296 -25.81 17.18 7.20
N SER A 297 -25.11 18.15 7.78
CA SER A 297 -24.18 17.89 8.87
C SER A 297 -24.93 17.24 10.03
N ILE A 298 -24.33 16.28 10.73
CA ILE A 298 -24.83 15.73 12.00
C ILE A 298 -23.93 16.12 13.17
N ALA A 299 -22.75 16.65 12.88
CA ALA A 299 -21.79 17.12 13.88
C ALA A 299 -22.15 18.53 14.35
N TYR A 300 -23.24 18.64 15.12
CA TYR A 300 -23.70 19.92 15.67
C TYR A 300 -23.10 20.27 17.04
N THR A 301 -22.57 19.27 17.75
CA THR A 301 -22.10 19.42 19.13
C THR A 301 -20.67 18.94 19.30
N ILE A 302 -19.82 19.85 19.78
CA ILE A 302 -18.49 19.51 20.30
C ILE A 302 -18.68 18.55 21.48
N GLY A 303 -17.91 17.46 21.51
CA GLY A 303 -18.06 16.35 22.45
C GLY A 303 -19.08 15.28 22.02
N GLY A 304 -19.76 15.47 20.90
CA GLY A 304 -20.62 14.44 20.29
C GLY A 304 -19.81 13.23 19.82
N VAL A 305 -20.44 12.05 19.83
CA VAL A 305 -19.79 10.79 19.40
C VAL A 305 -20.29 10.41 18.02
N VAL A 306 -19.36 10.21 17.08
CA VAL A 306 -19.61 9.70 15.73
C VAL A 306 -19.32 8.20 15.71
N LYS A 307 -20.24 7.41 15.17
CA LYS A 307 -20.07 5.96 15.03
C LYS A 307 -19.20 5.61 13.81
N PRO A 308 -18.56 4.42 13.81
CA PRO A 308 -17.86 3.91 12.64
C PRO A 308 -18.76 3.87 11.40
N GLY A 309 -18.33 4.51 10.31
CA GLY A 309 -19.04 4.53 9.02
C GLY A 309 -20.28 5.43 8.98
N GLU A 310 -20.51 6.23 10.01
CA GLU A 310 -21.62 7.19 10.03
C GLU A 310 -21.33 8.38 9.11
N THR A 311 -22.32 8.80 8.32
CA THR A 311 -22.23 10.01 7.50
C THR A 311 -22.27 11.24 8.38
N ILE A 312 -21.18 12.00 8.36
CA ILE A 312 -21.00 13.20 9.18
C ILE A 312 -21.63 14.40 8.50
N MET A 313 -21.45 14.51 7.18
CA MET A 313 -22.05 15.56 6.35
C MET A 313 -21.95 15.19 4.88
N GLN A 314 -22.63 15.96 4.03
CA GLN A 314 -22.59 15.83 2.58
C GLN A 314 -21.99 17.07 1.94
N VAL A 315 -21.18 16.90 0.91
CA VAL A 315 -20.64 18.02 0.12
C VAL A 315 -21.25 18.00 -1.28
N VAL A 316 -22.02 19.04 -1.58
CA VAL A 316 -22.72 19.23 -2.86
C VAL A 316 -21.91 20.19 -3.75
N PRO A 317 -21.45 19.79 -4.94
CA PRO A 317 -20.65 20.65 -5.81
C PRO A 317 -21.34 21.95 -6.24
N ASP A 318 -20.57 23.03 -6.39
CA ASP A 318 -21.08 24.30 -6.93
C ASP A 318 -21.20 24.31 -8.46
N ASN A 319 -20.33 23.54 -9.13
CA ASN A 319 -20.25 23.44 -10.58
C ASN A 319 -20.90 22.15 -11.06
N ASP A 320 -22.22 22.11 -11.02
CA ASP A 320 -22.96 21.00 -11.59
C ASP A 320 -22.99 21.13 -13.12
N SER A 321 -22.32 20.20 -13.82
CA SER A 321 -22.71 19.90 -15.20
C SER A 321 -24.16 19.47 -15.15
N LEU A 322 -25.02 20.15 -15.91
CA LEU A 322 -26.42 19.82 -15.96
C LEU A 322 -26.62 18.77 -17.06
N ALA A 323 -27.20 17.64 -16.70
CA ALA A 323 -27.57 16.58 -17.63
C ALA A 323 -29.09 16.49 -17.71
N VAL A 324 -29.64 16.14 -18.87
CA VAL A 324 -31.07 15.88 -19.01
C VAL A 324 -31.31 14.38 -18.91
N GLU A 325 -32.17 13.97 -17.99
CA GLU A 325 -32.69 12.60 -17.92
C GLU A 325 -34.03 12.54 -18.64
N ALA A 326 -34.03 11.97 -19.84
CA ALA A 326 -35.20 11.72 -20.65
C ALA A 326 -35.79 10.34 -20.36
N LYS A 327 -37.13 10.27 -20.26
CA LYS A 327 -37.88 9.03 -20.06
C LYS A 327 -38.37 8.50 -21.40
N ILE A 328 -37.75 7.43 -21.89
CA ILE A 328 -38.03 6.82 -23.19
C ILE A 328 -39.00 5.65 -23.02
N ALA A 329 -39.97 5.55 -23.92
CA ALA A 329 -40.91 4.44 -23.95
C ALA A 329 -40.18 3.14 -24.34
N PRO A 330 -40.53 1.98 -23.77
CA PRO A 330 -39.90 0.70 -24.11
C PRO A 330 -40.03 0.31 -25.59
N SER A 331 -41.02 0.85 -26.31
CA SER A 331 -41.19 0.66 -27.76
C SER A 331 -40.10 1.31 -28.59
N ASP A 332 -39.44 2.34 -28.05
CA ASP A 332 -38.56 3.23 -28.82
C ASP A 332 -37.07 3.00 -28.51
N ILE A 333 -36.75 2.10 -27.56
CA ILE A 333 -35.37 1.81 -27.13
C ILE A 333 -34.49 1.24 -28.25
N ASP A 334 -35.10 0.59 -29.24
CA ASP A 334 -34.42 0.00 -30.40
C ASP A 334 -33.78 1.05 -31.33
N GLN A 335 -34.19 2.31 -31.20
CA GLN A 335 -33.75 3.44 -32.02
C GLN A 335 -32.70 4.33 -31.33
N LEU A 336 -32.23 3.96 -30.14
CA LEU A 336 -31.30 4.76 -29.36
C LEU A 336 -29.90 4.14 -29.30
N TRP A 337 -28.88 4.98 -29.45
CA TRP A 337 -27.47 4.60 -29.25
C TRP A 337 -26.66 5.75 -28.61
N VAL A 338 -25.54 5.39 -28.00
CA VAL A 338 -24.62 6.37 -27.38
C VAL A 338 -23.94 7.20 -28.46
N GLY A 339 -23.86 8.52 -28.26
CA GLY A 339 -23.30 9.48 -29.21
C GLY A 339 -24.32 10.09 -30.17
N GLN A 340 -25.60 9.71 -30.07
CA GLN A 340 -26.67 10.21 -30.92
C GLN A 340 -26.98 11.69 -30.64
N PRO A 341 -27.13 12.54 -31.67
CA PRO A 341 -27.48 13.94 -31.47
C PRO A 341 -28.94 14.06 -31.02
N ALA A 342 -29.14 14.80 -29.95
CA ALA A 342 -30.44 15.16 -29.44
C ALA A 342 -30.55 16.69 -29.42
N SER A 343 -31.74 17.25 -29.58
CA SER A 343 -31.91 18.65 -29.24
C SER A 343 -33.03 18.88 -28.25
N LEU A 344 -32.67 19.66 -27.24
CA LEU A 344 -33.36 19.82 -25.97
C LEU A 344 -34.16 21.10 -26.02
N ARG A 345 -35.43 20.99 -25.66
CA ARG A 345 -36.37 22.10 -25.59
C ARG A 345 -36.87 22.26 -24.17
N PHE A 346 -36.44 23.32 -23.51
CA PHE A 346 -36.86 23.65 -22.16
C PHE A 346 -38.29 24.19 -22.18
N SER A 347 -39.25 23.37 -21.77
CA SER A 347 -40.67 23.73 -21.80
C SER A 347 -41.05 24.80 -20.77
N ALA A 348 -40.17 25.05 -19.79
CA ALA A 348 -40.29 26.12 -18.82
C ALA A 348 -40.11 27.54 -19.40
N PHE A 349 -39.51 27.67 -20.59
CA PHE A 349 -39.26 28.98 -21.23
C PHE A 349 -40.17 29.23 -22.44
N ASN A 350 -40.26 30.50 -22.86
CA ASN A 350 -41.11 30.89 -23.98
C ASN A 350 -40.57 30.28 -25.28
N GLN A 351 -41.37 29.38 -25.88
CA GLN A 351 -41.01 28.58 -27.05
C GLN A 351 -40.75 29.41 -28.32
N ARG A 352 -41.16 30.69 -28.36
CA ARG A 352 -40.91 31.57 -29.51
C ARG A 352 -39.56 32.30 -29.45
N THR A 353 -38.99 32.46 -28.27
CA THR A 353 -37.76 33.25 -28.05
C THR A 353 -36.59 32.41 -27.60
N THR A 354 -36.84 31.21 -27.07
CA THR A 354 -35.80 30.32 -26.53
C THR A 354 -35.29 29.38 -27.62
N PRO A 355 -33.99 29.42 -27.96
CA PRO A 355 -33.42 28.51 -28.94
C PRO A 355 -33.44 27.07 -28.43
N GLN A 356 -33.53 26.11 -29.34
CA GLN A 356 -33.31 24.71 -29.02
C GLN A 356 -31.82 24.48 -28.78
N ILE A 357 -31.51 23.66 -27.78
CA ILE A 357 -30.14 23.40 -27.34
C ILE A 357 -29.68 22.05 -27.83
N ASP A 358 -28.52 22.01 -28.49
CA ASP A 358 -27.98 20.76 -28.99
C ASP A 358 -27.28 19.98 -27.86
N GLY A 359 -27.64 18.70 -27.73
CA GLY A 359 -27.08 17.77 -26.77
C GLY A 359 -26.73 16.43 -27.42
N VAL A 360 -26.07 15.56 -26.67
CA VAL A 360 -25.65 14.23 -27.14
C VAL A 360 -26.08 13.19 -26.13
N VAL A 361 -26.62 12.06 -26.61
CA VAL A 361 -26.93 10.91 -25.77
C VAL A 361 -25.62 10.35 -25.23
N GLU A 362 -25.40 10.50 -23.93
CA GLU A 362 -24.20 9.99 -23.26
C GLU A 362 -24.39 8.53 -22.86
N ARG A 363 -25.55 8.20 -22.27
CA ARG A 363 -25.82 6.87 -21.75
C ARG A 363 -27.30 6.53 -21.77
N THR A 364 -27.60 5.29 -22.14
CA THR A 364 -28.93 4.68 -22.02
C THR A 364 -28.91 3.69 -20.85
N SER A 365 -29.92 3.73 -19.99
CA SER A 365 -30.08 2.73 -18.93
C SER A 365 -30.23 1.33 -19.55
N PRO A 366 -29.49 0.31 -19.07
CA PRO A 366 -29.66 -1.06 -19.55
C PRO A 366 -30.98 -1.67 -19.09
N ASP A 367 -31.53 -1.18 -17.98
CA ASP A 367 -32.71 -1.73 -17.32
C ASP A 367 -33.91 -0.77 -17.39
N ILE A 368 -35.10 -1.37 -17.48
CA ILE A 368 -36.39 -0.68 -17.47
C ILE A 368 -36.78 -0.31 -16.04
N THR A 369 -37.11 0.96 -15.82
CA THR A 369 -37.58 1.46 -14.51
C THR A 369 -39.09 1.66 -14.56
N THR A 370 -39.80 1.19 -13.55
CA THR A 370 -41.25 1.42 -13.42
C THR A 370 -41.50 2.53 -12.42
N ASP A 371 -42.24 3.57 -12.85
CA ASP A 371 -42.69 4.62 -11.94
C ASP A 371 -43.68 4.04 -10.92
N GLN A 372 -43.30 4.05 -9.64
CA GLN A 372 -44.12 3.48 -8.56
C GLN A 372 -45.49 4.15 -8.40
N ARG A 373 -45.65 5.38 -8.90
CA ARG A 373 -46.90 6.14 -8.79
C ARG A 373 -47.81 5.97 -10.00
N THR A 374 -47.25 5.86 -11.20
CA THR A 374 -48.03 5.81 -12.45
C THR A 374 -48.10 4.43 -13.09
N GLY A 375 -47.25 3.48 -12.66
CA GLY A 375 -47.16 2.13 -13.20
C GLY A 375 -46.59 2.05 -14.61
N VAL A 376 -46.16 3.18 -15.20
CA VAL A 376 -45.56 3.23 -16.53
C VAL A 376 -44.09 2.84 -16.44
N SER A 377 -43.70 1.88 -17.26
CA SER A 377 -42.30 1.45 -17.39
C SER A 377 -41.60 2.26 -18.47
N TYR A 378 -40.40 2.77 -18.18
CA TYR A 378 -39.61 3.62 -19.08
C TYR A 378 -38.11 3.30 -18.96
N TYR A 379 -37.35 3.61 -20.00
CA TYR A 379 -35.89 3.64 -19.96
C TYR A 379 -35.42 5.06 -19.68
N THR A 380 -34.45 5.22 -18.79
CA THR A 380 -33.81 6.52 -18.56
C THR A 380 -32.66 6.70 -19.54
N VAL A 381 -32.64 7.84 -20.23
CA VAL A 381 -31.57 8.21 -21.14
C VAL A 381 -30.99 9.53 -20.72
N ARG A 382 -29.67 9.55 -20.54
CA ARG A 382 -28.92 10.72 -20.13
C ARG A 382 -28.36 11.43 -21.34
N ILE A 383 -28.71 12.71 -21.46
CA ILE A 383 -28.30 13.59 -22.55
C ILE A 383 -27.46 14.71 -21.94
N THR A 384 -26.22 14.83 -22.37
CA THR A 384 -25.32 15.91 -21.93
C THR A 384 -25.30 17.04 -22.95
N THR A 385 -25.06 18.24 -22.46
CA THR A 385 -25.01 19.47 -23.27
C THR A 385 -23.69 20.17 -23.02
N THR A 386 -23.12 20.80 -24.05
CA THR A 386 -21.89 21.58 -23.88
C THR A 386 -22.15 22.94 -23.21
N ALA A 387 -21.20 23.42 -22.41
CA ALA A 387 -21.33 24.73 -21.74
C ALA A 387 -21.56 25.90 -22.73
N ALA A 388 -21.04 25.78 -23.96
CA ALA A 388 -21.25 26.76 -25.02
C ALA A 388 -22.71 26.83 -25.49
N GLU A 389 -23.36 25.67 -25.63
CA GLU A 389 -24.78 25.61 -26.00
C GLU A 389 -25.68 26.08 -24.84
N VAL A 390 -25.33 25.75 -23.59
CA VAL A 390 -26.04 26.30 -22.41
C VAL A 390 -25.94 27.83 -22.36
N ALA A 391 -24.79 28.41 -22.70
CA ALA A 391 -24.62 29.87 -22.73
C ALA A 391 -25.51 30.57 -23.79
N ARG A 392 -25.99 29.87 -24.81
CA ARG A 392 -26.92 30.41 -25.83
C ARG A 392 -28.32 30.68 -25.29
N LEU A 393 -28.67 30.13 -24.11
CA LEU A 393 -29.91 30.43 -23.41
C LEU A 393 -29.93 31.83 -22.76
N GLY A 394 -28.81 32.56 -22.73
CA GLY A 394 -28.71 33.91 -22.15
C GLY A 394 -28.66 33.91 -20.62
N GLU A 395 -29.17 34.95 -19.96
CA GLU A 395 -29.17 35.11 -18.47
C GLU A 395 -30.12 34.17 -17.72
N VAL A 396 -30.61 33.12 -18.36
CA VAL A 396 -31.64 32.25 -17.80
C VAL A 396 -30.98 31.19 -16.92
N LYS A 397 -31.22 31.27 -15.60
CA LYS A 397 -30.72 30.28 -14.63
C LYS A 397 -31.47 28.95 -14.78
N LEU A 398 -30.76 27.93 -15.23
CA LEU A 398 -31.22 26.55 -15.19
C LEU A 398 -31.16 26.02 -13.74
N VAL A 399 -32.20 25.33 -13.31
CA VAL A 399 -32.31 24.75 -11.97
C VAL A 399 -32.62 23.25 -12.09
N PRO A 400 -32.02 22.38 -11.26
CA PRO A 400 -32.38 20.96 -11.22
C PRO A 400 -33.88 20.75 -10.99
N GLY A 401 -34.47 19.76 -11.66
CA GLY A 401 -35.90 19.46 -11.65
C GLY A 401 -36.72 20.16 -12.74
N MET A 402 -36.10 21.00 -13.59
CA MET A 402 -36.80 21.68 -14.69
C MET A 402 -37.25 20.68 -15.77
N PRO A 403 -38.50 20.78 -16.28
CA PRO A 403 -38.97 19.90 -17.34
C PRO A 403 -38.34 20.28 -18.69
N VAL A 404 -37.90 19.26 -19.43
CA VAL A 404 -37.27 19.39 -20.74
C VAL A 404 -37.90 18.38 -21.68
N GLU A 405 -38.21 18.78 -22.91
CA GLU A 405 -38.55 17.86 -23.98
C GLU A 405 -37.30 17.57 -24.80
N SER A 406 -36.92 16.30 -24.87
CA SER A 406 -35.79 15.84 -25.65
C SER A 406 -36.26 15.31 -27.00
N PHE A 407 -35.65 15.81 -28.08
CA PHE A 407 -35.85 15.34 -29.44
C PHE A 407 -34.59 14.60 -29.89
N ILE A 408 -34.58 13.28 -29.75
CA ILE A 408 -33.44 12.44 -30.10
C ILE A 408 -33.56 12.07 -31.59
N ARG A 409 -32.60 12.48 -32.42
CA ARG A 409 -32.66 12.25 -33.88
C ARG A 409 -32.39 10.79 -34.21
N THR A 410 -33.37 10.10 -34.77
CA THR A 410 -33.23 8.69 -35.19
C THR A 410 -32.69 8.58 -36.61
N GLU A 411 -32.41 7.36 -37.07
CA GLU A 411 -31.94 7.11 -38.43
C GLU A 411 -32.93 7.67 -39.47
N ASP A 412 -32.38 8.27 -40.50
CA ASP A 412 -33.12 8.76 -41.65
C ASP A 412 -33.79 7.57 -42.36
N ARG A 413 -35.11 7.64 -42.51
CA ARG A 413 -35.91 6.58 -43.13
C ARG A 413 -36.51 7.05 -44.43
N SER A 414 -36.41 6.25 -45.49
CA SER A 414 -37.08 6.55 -46.75
C SER A 414 -38.60 6.44 -46.63
N VAL A 415 -39.34 7.23 -47.39
CA VAL A 415 -40.82 7.20 -47.43
C VAL A 415 -41.33 5.79 -47.77
N MET A 416 -40.62 5.08 -48.64
CA MET A 416 -40.92 3.69 -49.00
C MET A 416 -40.85 2.76 -47.77
N SER A 417 -39.90 2.97 -46.85
CA SER A 417 -39.76 2.14 -45.65
C SER A 417 -40.96 2.25 -44.71
N TYR A 418 -41.58 3.43 -44.57
CA TYR A 418 -42.77 3.62 -43.73
C TYR A 418 -44.01 2.90 -44.26
N LEU A 419 -44.13 2.76 -45.59
CA LEU A 419 -45.24 2.05 -46.24
C LEU A 419 -45.05 0.53 -46.23
N VAL A 420 -43.82 0.04 -46.38
CA VAL A 420 -43.53 -1.39 -46.56
C VAL A 420 -43.25 -2.11 -45.23
N LYS A 421 -42.60 -1.46 -44.27
CA LYS A 421 -42.17 -2.09 -43.00
C LYS A 421 -43.33 -2.69 -42.17
N PRO A 422 -44.51 -2.06 -42.01
CA PRO A 422 -45.62 -2.66 -41.28
C PRO A 422 -46.13 -3.97 -41.93
N LEU A 423 -46.12 -4.02 -43.26
CA LEU A 423 -46.50 -5.20 -44.04
C LEU A 423 -45.46 -6.32 -43.87
N GLN A 424 -44.17 -5.95 -43.93
CA GLN A 424 -43.06 -6.87 -43.75
C GLN A 424 -42.97 -7.42 -42.32
N ASP A 425 -43.23 -6.60 -41.31
CA ASP A 425 -43.24 -6.98 -39.89
C ASP A 425 -44.46 -7.84 -39.50
N GLN A 426 -45.59 -7.70 -40.21
CA GLN A 426 -46.72 -8.61 -40.09
C GLN A 426 -46.45 -9.96 -40.76
N ILE A 427 -45.84 -9.95 -41.95
CA ILE A 427 -45.46 -11.16 -42.66
C ILE A 427 -44.42 -11.94 -41.85
N SER A 428 -43.38 -11.27 -41.33
CA SER A 428 -42.35 -11.92 -40.50
C SER A 428 -42.88 -12.46 -39.17
N ARG A 429 -43.87 -11.79 -38.56
CA ARG A 429 -44.59 -12.32 -37.38
C ARG A 429 -45.45 -13.55 -37.70
N ALA A 430 -46.08 -13.58 -38.87
CA ALA A 430 -46.88 -14.74 -39.32
C ALA A 430 -46.02 -15.97 -39.67
N PHE A 431 -44.74 -15.77 -40.01
CA PHE A 431 -43.78 -16.86 -40.30
C PHE A 431 -42.95 -17.31 -39.07
N ARG A 432 -43.12 -16.66 -37.90
CA ARG A 432 -42.43 -17.01 -36.65
C ARG A 432 -43.34 -17.68 -35.61
N GLN A 433 -44.60 -17.95 -35.96
CA GLN A 433 -45.50 -18.83 -35.20
C GLN A 433 -45.61 -20.19 -35.87
#